data_AF-A0A6J1R1H3-F1
#
_entry.id   AF-A0A6J1R1H3-F1
#
_cell.length_a   1.000
_cell.length_b   1.000
_cell.length_c   1.000
_cell.angle_alpha   90.00
_cell.angle_beta   90.00
_cell.angle_gamma   90.00
#
_symmetry.space_group_name_H-M   'P 1'
#
loop_
_entity.id
_entity.type
_entity.pdbx_description
1 polymer ?
#
loop_
_entity_poly.entity_id
_entity_poly.type
_entity_poly.pdbx_seq_one_letter_code
_entity_poly.pdbx_strand_id
1 'polypeptide(L)'
;MTRDDAYNEEDIINNLHVKPENAERTRKNGCWIACIFKKLNLMEGTNINEAQVYAKLNEKMNDGPELAIAHKIAHKCIKKANSITQECEKGWSLNVCIAKAIHKLEQHNEHDLDPDTEDEAVTEAVTEQAE
;
A
#
# COMPACT_ATOMS: atom_id res chain seq x y z
N MET A 1 8.48 4.93 -15.23
CA MET A 1 7.10 5.38 -15.01
C MET A 1 7.01 6.79 -15.53
N THR A 2 6.03 7.09 -16.39
CA THR A 2 5.65 8.45 -16.76
C THR A 2 4.52 8.94 -15.85
N ARG A 3 4.15 10.22 -15.95
CA ARG A 3 3.03 10.76 -15.17
C ARG A 3 1.71 10.03 -15.48
N ASP A 4 1.52 9.59 -16.72
CA ASP A 4 0.28 8.94 -17.17
C ASP A 4 0.15 7.50 -16.65
N ASP A 5 1.26 6.88 -16.23
CA ASP A 5 1.22 5.58 -15.56
C ASP A 5 0.73 5.70 -14.10
N ALA A 6 0.81 6.88 -13.46
CA ALA A 6 0.54 7.03 -12.03
C ALA A 6 -0.94 6.78 -11.72
N TYR A 7 -1.22 6.00 -10.67
CA TYR A 7 -2.58 5.87 -10.14
C TYR A 7 -2.90 7.03 -9.21
N ASN A 8 -4.10 7.58 -9.33
CA ASN A 8 -4.67 8.42 -8.27
C ASN A 8 -5.34 7.53 -7.20
N GLU A 9 -5.82 8.16 -6.14
CA GLU A 9 -6.49 7.45 -5.05
C GLU A 9 -7.75 6.71 -5.53
N GLU A 10 -8.62 7.38 -6.29
CA GLU A 10 -9.85 6.80 -6.83
C GLU A 10 -9.59 5.54 -7.66
N ASP A 11 -8.54 5.53 -8.48
CA ASP A 11 -8.14 4.37 -9.26
C ASP A 11 -7.79 3.17 -8.36
N ILE A 12 -7.13 3.43 -7.23
CA ILE A 12 -6.71 2.41 -6.27
C ILE A 12 -7.93 1.89 -5.51
N ILE A 13 -8.80 2.77 -5.02
CA ILE A 13 -10.00 2.41 -4.27
C ILE A 13 -10.99 1.63 -5.14
N ASN A 14 -11.16 2.03 -6.41
CA ASN A 14 -11.97 1.30 -7.38
C ASN A 14 -11.28 0.04 -7.95
N ASN A 15 -10.15 -0.37 -7.38
CA ASN A 15 -9.40 -1.58 -7.75
C ASN A 15 -9.04 -1.69 -9.24
N LEU A 16 -8.83 -0.56 -9.94
CA LEU A 16 -8.45 -0.58 -11.35
C LEU A 16 -7.12 -1.33 -11.58
N HIS A 17 -6.24 -1.28 -10.59
CA HIS A 17 -4.93 -1.93 -10.59
C HIS A 17 -4.98 -3.47 -10.61
N VAL A 18 -6.13 -4.07 -10.31
CA VAL A 18 -6.34 -5.54 -10.35
C VAL A 18 -6.69 -6.01 -11.75
N LYS A 19 -7.20 -5.11 -12.61
CA LYS A 19 -7.61 -5.47 -13.96
C LYS A 19 -6.41 -5.93 -14.80
N PRO A 20 -6.51 -7.02 -15.58
CA PRO A 20 -5.37 -7.57 -16.33
C PRO A 20 -4.72 -6.58 -17.29
N GLU A 21 -5.50 -5.71 -17.94
CA GLU A 21 -5.00 -4.67 -18.86
C GLU A 21 -4.07 -3.66 -18.16
N ASN A 22 -4.15 -3.57 -16.83
CA ASN A 22 -3.37 -2.66 -16.01
C ASN A 22 -2.14 -3.33 -15.38
N ALA A 23 -1.87 -4.61 -15.65
CA ALA A 23 -0.76 -5.35 -15.02
C ALA A 23 0.61 -4.66 -15.20
N GLU A 24 0.90 -4.12 -16.38
CA GLU A 24 2.15 -3.38 -16.62
C GLU A 24 2.17 -2.04 -15.87
N ARG A 25 1.07 -1.28 -15.88
CA ARG A 25 0.92 -0.02 -15.15
C ARG A 25 1.14 -0.24 -13.65
N THR A 26 0.52 -1.28 -13.09
CA THR A 26 0.67 -1.73 -11.71
C THR A 26 2.13 -2.08 -11.39
N ARG A 27 2.78 -2.89 -12.23
CA ARG A 27 4.20 -3.24 -12.05
C ARG A 27 5.10 -1.99 -12.06
N LYS A 28 4.90 -1.06 -12.99
CA LYS A 28 5.69 0.19 -13.09
C LYS A 28 5.56 1.03 -11.82
N ASN A 29 4.36 1.17 -11.29
CA ASN A 29 4.11 1.89 -10.04
C ASN A 29 4.81 1.21 -8.86
N GLY A 30 4.63 -0.10 -8.73
CA GLY A 30 5.29 -0.88 -7.68
C GLY A 30 6.82 -0.74 -7.69
N CYS A 31 7.44 -0.88 -8.86
CA CYS A 31 8.89 -0.73 -9.00
C CYS A 31 9.37 0.69 -8.66
N TRP A 32 8.59 1.72 -8.98
CA TRP A 32 8.98 3.10 -8.69
C TRP A 32 8.89 3.41 -7.20
N ILE A 33 7.86 2.92 -6.50
CA ILE A 33 7.77 3.03 -5.03
C ILE A 33 8.96 2.33 -4.38
N ALA A 34 9.28 1.10 -4.81
CA ALA A 34 10.46 0.39 -4.33
C ALA A 34 11.76 1.18 -4.61
N CYS A 35 11.88 1.79 -5.79
CA CYS A 35 13.02 2.65 -6.14
C CYS A 35 13.15 3.86 -5.22
N ILE A 36 12.04 4.55 -4.89
CA ILE A 36 12.05 5.67 -3.95
C ILE A 36 12.49 5.22 -2.56
N PHE A 37 11.93 4.12 -2.06
CA PHE A 37 12.28 3.59 -0.74
C PHE A 37 13.78 3.26 -0.66
N LYS A 38 14.34 2.63 -1.70
CA LYS A 38 15.78 2.39 -1.80
C LYS A 38 16.61 3.67 -1.85
N LYS A 39 16.20 4.66 -2.66
CA LYS A 39 16.91 5.95 -2.76
C LYS A 39 16.92 6.73 -1.44
N LEU A 40 15.88 6.54 -0.62
CA LEU A 40 15.76 7.13 0.70
C LEU A 40 16.43 6.26 1.79
N ASN A 41 17.11 5.17 1.43
CA ASN A 41 17.71 4.17 2.32
C ASN A 41 16.71 3.50 3.28
N LEU A 42 15.42 3.53 2.94
CA LEU A 42 14.34 2.91 3.73
C LEU A 42 14.17 1.42 3.43
N MET A 43 14.75 0.94 2.32
CA MET A 43 14.63 -0.45 1.87
C MET A 43 15.96 -0.94 1.31
N GLU A 44 16.35 -2.16 1.68
CA GLU A 44 17.46 -2.91 1.10
C GLU A 44 16.93 -4.25 0.58
N GLY A 45 17.05 -4.46 -0.74
CA GLY A 45 16.34 -5.57 -1.39
C GLY A 45 14.83 -5.45 -1.15
N THR A 46 14.27 -6.45 -0.46
CA THR A 46 12.86 -6.52 -0.04
C THR A 46 12.66 -6.20 1.45
N ASN A 47 13.74 -5.93 2.18
CA ASN A 47 13.67 -5.62 3.61
C ASN A 47 13.44 -4.12 3.79
N ILE A 48 12.40 -3.76 4.54
CA ILE A 48 12.09 -2.36 4.85
C ILE A 48 12.60 -2.07 6.25
N ASN A 49 13.42 -1.03 6.39
CA ASN A 49 13.89 -0.56 7.67
C ASN A 49 12.83 0.37 8.28
N GLU A 50 11.90 -0.21 9.05
CA GLU A 50 10.80 0.53 9.69
C GLU A 50 11.29 1.70 10.56
N ALA A 51 12.39 1.52 11.29
CA ALA A 51 12.96 2.59 12.10
C ALA A 51 13.40 3.80 11.26
N GLN A 52 13.99 3.55 10.08
CA GLN A 52 14.32 4.63 9.14
C GLN A 52 13.08 5.26 8.51
N VAL A 53 12.01 4.48 8.28
CA VAL A 53 10.72 5.03 7.82
C VAL A 53 10.18 6.01 8.84
N TYR A 54 10.17 5.66 10.13
CA TYR A 54 9.72 6.57 11.20
C TYR A 54 10.62 7.80 11.31
N ALA A 55 11.94 7.64 11.26
CA ALA A 55 12.86 8.76 11.24
C ALA A 55 12.58 9.72 10.08
N LYS A 56 12.23 9.18 8.90
CA LYS A 56 11.90 9.99 7.73
C LYS A 56 10.55 10.70 7.86
N LEU A 57 9.57 10.08 8.50
CA LEU A 57 8.29 10.73 8.83
C LEU A 57 8.50 11.88 9.82
N ASN A 58 9.27 11.67 10.88
CA ASN A 58 9.64 12.72 11.84
C ASN A 58 10.38 13.91 11.19
N GLU A 59 11.20 13.66 10.16
CA GLU A 59 11.88 14.73 9.40
C GLU A 59 10.90 15.54 8.53
N LYS A 60 9.81 14.92 8.06
CA LYS A 60 8.91 15.48 7.03
C LYS A 60 7.61 16.05 7.58
N MET A 61 7.18 15.60 8.75
CA MET A 61 5.92 15.97 9.36
C MET A 61 6.19 16.70 10.67
N ASN A 62 5.30 17.64 11.02
CA ASN A 62 5.34 18.28 12.33
C ASN A 62 4.85 17.30 13.40
N ASP A 63 5.32 17.50 14.63
CA ASP A 63 4.77 16.78 15.78
C ASP A 63 3.26 17.06 15.90
N GLY A 64 2.47 16.00 16.06
CA GLY A 64 1.01 16.09 16.12
C GLY A 64 0.31 14.75 15.92
N PRO A 65 -1.04 14.73 16.00
CA PRO A 65 -1.85 13.54 15.76
C PRO A 65 -1.58 12.89 14.40
N GLU A 66 -1.33 13.70 13.37
CA GLU A 66 -1.06 13.24 12.00
C GLU A 66 0.22 12.41 11.90
N LEU A 67 1.27 12.79 12.63
CA LEU A 67 2.52 12.02 12.69
C LEU A 67 2.29 10.66 13.39
N ALA A 68 1.53 10.64 14.49
CA ALA A 68 1.17 9.40 15.16
C ALA A 68 0.34 8.46 14.26
N ILE A 69 -0.57 9.03 13.47
CA ILE A 69 -1.36 8.30 12.47
C ILE A 69 -0.44 7.76 11.37
N ALA A 70 0.48 8.57 10.84
CA ALA A 70 1.43 8.15 9.81
C ALA A 70 2.30 6.98 10.28
N HIS A 71 2.80 7.00 11.53
CA HIS A 71 3.51 5.87 12.12
C HIS A 71 2.65 4.60 12.18
N LYS A 72 1.39 4.71 12.62
CA LYS A 72 0.47 3.57 12.68
C LYS A 72 0.21 2.96 11.29
N ILE A 73 -0.03 3.80 10.27
CA ILE A 73 -0.22 3.34 8.89
C ILE A 73 1.05 2.66 8.38
N ALA A 74 2.22 3.29 8.57
CA ALA A 74 3.49 2.75 8.15
C ALA A 74 3.73 1.36 8.77
N HIS A 75 3.53 1.21 10.08
CA HIS A 75 3.63 -0.07 10.76
C HIS A 75 2.75 -1.15 10.16
N LYS A 76 1.45 -0.84 10.03
CA LYS A 76 0.44 -1.77 9.52
C LYS A 76 0.78 -2.21 8.10
N CYS A 77 1.16 -1.29 7.23
CA CYS A 77 1.45 -1.58 5.84
C CYS A 77 2.77 -2.32 5.64
N ILE A 78 3.82 -1.99 6.41
CA ILE A 78 5.10 -2.72 6.39
C ILE A 78 4.88 -4.16 6.85
N LYS A 79 4.14 -4.36 7.96
CA LYS A 79 3.81 -5.70 8.46
C LYS A 79 3.03 -6.52 7.43
N LYS A 80 2.03 -5.93 6.77
CA LYS A 80 1.25 -6.58 5.70
C LYS A 80 2.11 -6.97 4.50
N ALA A 81 3.10 -6.16 4.14
CA ALA A 81 3.97 -6.40 3.00
C ALA A 81 5.22 -7.25 3.33
N ASN A 82 5.37 -7.74 4.58
CA ASN A 82 6.60 -8.38 5.04
C ASN A 82 6.96 -9.64 4.24
N SER A 83 5.96 -10.49 3.96
CA SER A 83 6.13 -11.77 3.25
C SER A 83 6.40 -11.64 1.74
N ILE A 84 6.22 -10.46 1.15
CA ILE A 84 6.39 -10.28 -0.30
C ILE A 84 7.88 -10.28 -0.66
N THR A 85 8.28 -11.14 -1.58
CA THR A 85 9.70 -11.33 -1.96
C THR A 85 10.09 -10.62 -3.25
N GLN A 86 9.13 -10.09 -4.00
CA GLN A 86 9.38 -9.31 -5.21
C GLN A 86 9.29 -7.82 -4.88
N GLU A 87 10.35 -7.06 -5.18
CA GLU A 87 10.45 -5.65 -4.79
C GLU A 87 9.33 -4.77 -5.34
N CYS A 88 9.03 -4.92 -6.63
CA CYS A 88 7.97 -4.13 -7.26
C CYS A 88 6.59 -4.48 -6.69
N GLU A 89 6.34 -5.76 -6.41
CA GLU A 89 5.10 -6.20 -5.79
C GLU A 89 4.98 -5.67 -4.36
N LYS A 90 6.07 -5.70 -3.59
CA LYS A 90 6.14 -5.13 -2.24
C LYS A 90 5.86 -3.63 -2.28
N GLY A 91 6.52 -2.90 -3.18
CA GLY A 91 6.30 -1.47 -3.39
C GLY A 91 4.84 -1.15 -3.73
N TRP A 92 4.21 -1.96 -4.58
CA TRP A 92 2.80 -1.79 -4.91
C TRP A 92 1.87 -2.09 -3.73
N SER A 93 2.11 -3.19 -3.01
CA SER A 93 1.33 -3.58 -1.84
C SER A 93 1.37 -2.51 -0.74
N LEU A 94 2.54 -1.91 -0.49
CA LEU A 94 2.67 -0.75 0.40
C LEU A 94 1.80 0.42 -0.07
N ASN A 95 1.88 0.78 -1.35
CA ASN A 95 1.14 1.90 -1.90
C ASN A 95 -0.38 1.72 -1.78
N VAL A 96 -0.90 0.54 -2.13
CA VAL A 96 -2.32 0.22 -1.97
C VAL A 96 -2.76 0.25 -0.51
N CYS A 97 -1.94 -0.30 0.40
CA CYS A 97 -2.25 -0.29 1.82
C CYS A 97 -2.32 1.14 2.38
N ILE A 98 -1.36 1.99 2.02
CA ILE A 98 -1.29 3.39 2.46
C ILE A 98 -2.49 4.17 1.90
N ALA A 99 -2.76 4.07 0.59
CA ALA A 99 -3.88 4.75 -0.04
C ALA A 99 -5.22 4.35 0.59
N LYS A 100 -5.45 3.05 0.82
CA LYS A 100 -6.68 2.58 1.50
C LYS A 100 -6.77 3.06 2.96
N ALA A 101 -5.64 3.17 3.66
CA ALA A 101 -5.64 3.67 5.04
C ALA A 101 -5.96 5.18 5.09
N ILE A 102 -5.40 5.97 4.17
CA ILE A 102 -5.69 7.41 4.05
C ILE A 102 -7.16 7.62 3.67
N HIS A 103 -7.65 6.90 2.65
CA HIS A 103 -9.05 6.98 2.23
C HIS A 103 -10.03 6.72 3.38
N LYS A 104 -9.75 5.69 4.18
CA LYS A 104 -10.53 5.39 5.39
C LYS A 104 -10.49 6.55 6.38
N LEU A 105 -9.32 7.16 6.64
CA LEU A 105 -9.22 8.29 7.55
C LEU A 105 -9.99 9.52 7.06
N GLU A 106 -9.98 9.79 5.76
CA GLU A 106 -10.73 10.91 5.17
C GLU A 106 -12.24 10.70 5.24
N GLN A 107 -12.70 9.45 5.09
CA GLN A 107 -14.10 9.08 5.32
C GLN A 107 -14.46 9.10 6.82
N HIS A 108 -13.50 8.82 7.69
CA HIS A 108 -13.65 8.76 9.15
C HIS A 108 -13.08 10.01 9.84
N ASN A 109 -13.71 11.17 9.62
CA ASN A 109 -13.66 12.28 10.57
C ASN A 109 -14.27 11.93 11.96
N GLU A 110 -14.61 10.67 12.21
CA GLU A 110 -15.04 10.13 13.50
C GLU A 110 -14.25 8.85 13.78
N HIS A 111 -13.69 8.78 14.98
CA HIS A 111 -12.73 7.79 15.46
C HIS A 111 -13.12 6.35 15.10
N ASP A 112 -12.17 5.58 14.58
CA ASP A 112 -11.80 4.23 15.05
C ASP A 112 -10.90 3.52 14.02
N LEU A 113 -9.61 3.38 14.34
CA LEU A 113 -8.73 2.43 13.68
C LEU A 113 -8.91 1.09 14.39
N ASP A 114 -9.93 0.32 13.99
CA ASP A 114 -10.06 -1.04 14.45
C ASP A 114 -8.82 -1.87 14.04
N PRO A 115 -8.18 -2.56 14.99
CA PRO A 115 -7.29 -3.65 14.67
C PRO A 115 -8.17 -4.82 14.20
N ASP A 116 -7.72 -5.50 13.15
CA ASP A 116 -8.26 -6.82 12.76
C ASP A 116 -9.64 -6.82 12.06
N THR A 117 -9.62 -6.46 10.78
CA THR A 117 -10.47 -7.15 9.80
C THR A 117 -9.56 -7.74 8.73
N GLU A 118 -9.38 -9.05 8.85
CA GLU A 118 -8.84 -9.93 7.82
C GLU A 118 -9.89 -9.96 6.69
N ASP A 119 -9.53 -9.48 5.49
CA ASP A 119 -10.39 -9.66 4.32
C ASP A 119 -10.28 -11.13 3.87
N GLU A 120 -11.37 -11.83 4.14
CA GLU A 120 -11.75 -13.16 3.67
C GLU A 120 -11.46 -13.35 2.17
N ALA A 121 -10.95 -14.54 1.87
CA ALA A 121 -10.65 -14.99 0.53
C ALA A 121 -11.93 -15.16 -0.31
N VAL A 122 -11.99 -14.52 -1.47
CA VAL A 122 -12.94 -14.92 -2.52
C VAL A 122 -12.34 -16.12 -3.24
N THR A 123 -12.70 -17.32 -2.78
CA THR A 123 -12.67 -18.53 -3.59
C THR A 123 -14.10 -18.94 -3.89
N GLU A 124 -14.52 -18.89 -5.15
CA GLU A 124 -15.45 -19.88 -5.68
C GLU A 124 -15.25 -20.00 -7.19
N ALA A 125 -14.73 -21.17 -7.58
CA ALA A 125 -14.69 -21.65 -8.95
C ALA A 125 -15.79 -22.70 -9.12
N VAL A 126 -16.70 -22.42 -10.07
CA VAL A 126 -17.37 -23.31 -11.06
C VAL A 126 -17.82 -24.71 -10.65
N THR A 127 -19.14 -24.97 -10.76
CA THR A 127 -19.76 -26.17 -11.39
C THR A 127 -21.20 -25.83 -11.82
N GLU A 128 -21.52 -25.86 -13.11
CA GLU A 128 -22.23 -26.94 -13.83
C GLU A 128 -23.74 -26.96 -13.56
N GLN A 129 -24.53 -26.50 -14.54
CA GLN A 129 -25.94 -26.90 -14.69
C GLN A 129 -26.14 -27.44 -16.11
N ALA A 130 -26.52 -28.71 -16.15
CA ALA A 130 -27.04 -29.42 -17.29
C ALA A 130 -28.51 -29.06 -17.50
N GLU A 131 -28.90 -28.84 -18.76
CA GLU A 131 -30.22 -29.16 -19.31
C GLU A 131 -30.03 -29.81 -20.68
#